data_AF-A0A4R6Y272-F1
#
_entry.id   AF-A0A4R6Y272-F1
#
_cell.length_a   1.000
_cell.length_b   1.000
_cell.length_c   1.000
_cell.angle_alpha   90.00
_cell.angle_beta   90.00
_cell.angle_gamma   90.00
#
_symmetry.space_group_name_H-M   'P 1'
#
loop_
_entity.id
_entity.type
_entity.pdbx_description
1 polymer ?
#
loop_
_entity_poly.entity_id
_entity_poly.type
_entity_poly.pdbx_seq_one_letter_code
_entity_poly.pdbx_strand_id
1 'polypeptide(L)'
;MLVEKFKRDHPPTINPSTGVESMPVLAITLTSRPTERRIYGQLLMAMGASINERLTLMELEIRTVLLLKSNNVRVLVFDEVHNLLAGTPREQRVILQLLRYLSNEIKASLVCLGVSEARDAIAGDTQLARRLDQFVLPRWKADEEFQELVTAILRSLPLRLPSSLSSQSLRHLSRLGDGITARVFGILNELAIEAIQNGIERITDDSIESWRPALEKEAAFA
;
A
#
# COMPACT_ATOMS: atom_id res chain seq x y z
N MET A 1 -4.40 -5.81 0.10
CA MET A 1 -3.78 -4.56 0.62
C MET A 1 -4.80 -3.75 1.40
N LEU A 2 -4.36 -3.03 2.44
CA LEU A 2 -5.20 -2.22 3.34
C LEU A 2 -6.04 -1.18 2.57
N VAL A 3 -5.40 -0.46 1.63
CA VAL A 3 -6.05 0.56 0.80
C VAL A 3 -7.15 -0.03 -0.07
N GLU A 4 -6.90 -1.17 -0.71
CA GLU A 4 -7.92 -1.83 -1.55
C GLU A 4 -9.10 -2.35 -0.73
N LYS A 5 -8.87 -2.80 0.52
CA LYS A 5 -9.97 -3.08 1.45
C LYS A 5 -10.75 -1.81 1.76
N PHE A 6 -10.07 -0.73 2.13
CA PHE A 6 -10.71 0.55 2.46
C PHE A 6 -11.54 1.12 1.29
N LYS A 7 -11.03 1.03 0.05
CA LYS A 7 -11.77 1.39 -1.17
C LYS A 7 -12.99 0.50 -1.39
N ARG A 8 -12.88 -0.81 -1.16
CA ARG A 8 -14.01 -1.74 -1.30
C ARG A 8 -15.09 -1.49 -0.25
N ASP A 9 -14.70 -1.10 0.97
CA ASP A 9 -15.63 -0.73 2.05
C ASP A 9 -16.29 0.64 1.79
N HIS A 10 -15.76 1.44 0.85
CA HIS A 10 -16.28 2.76 0.44
C HIS A 10 -16.35 2.89 -1.09
N PRO A 11 -17.16 2.06 -1.77
CA PRO A 11 -17.18 1.98 -3.22
C PRO A 11 -17.73 3.26 -3.85
N PRO A 12 -17.40 3.54 -5.14
CA PRO A 12 -18.07 4.59 -5.89
C PRO A 12 -19.58 4.34 -5.95
N THR A 13 -20.36 5.41 -5.80
CA THR A 13 -21.82 5.38 -5.86
C THR A 13 -22.31 6.42 -6.86
N ILE A 14 -23.41 6.15 -7.53
CA ILE A 14 -24.06 7.13 -8.42
C ILE A 14 -25.34 7.56 -7.75
N ASN A 15 -25.52 8.86 -7.56
CA ASN A 15 -26.79 9.38 -7.09
C ASN A 15 -27.84 9.21 -8.21
N PRO A 16 -28.90 8.41 -8.03
CA PRO A 16 -29.86 8.12 -9.09
C PRO A 16 -30.69 9.32 -9.51
N SER A 17 -30.80 10.35 -8.65
CA SER A 17 -31.59 11.55 -8.94
C SER A 17 -30.81 12.62 -9.72
N THR A 18 -29.50 12.74 -9.47
CA THR A 18 -28.65 13.75 -10.10
C THR A 18 -27.73 13.18 -11.17
N GLY A 19 -27.57 11.84 -11.24
CA GLY A 19 -26.59 11.16 -12.08
C GLY A 19 -25.14 11.41 -11.67
N VAL A 20 -24.90 12.10 -10.55
CA VAL A 20 -23.56 12.46 -10.09
C VAL A 20 -22.91 11.24 -9.45
N GLU A 21 -21.75 10.87 -9.98
CA GLU A 21 -20.87 9.88 -9.38
C GLU A 21 -20.17 10.45 -8.15
N SER A 22 -20.08 9.66 -7.08
CA SER A 22 -19.33 9.96 -5.89
C SER A 22 -18.32 8.85 -5.64
N MET A 23 -17.04 9.21 -5.65
CA MET A 23 -15.90 8.34 -5.34
C MET A 23 -15.24 8.86 -4.04
N PRO A 24 -15.70 8.44 -2.86
CA PRO A 24 -15.27 9.05 -1.59
C PRO A 24 -13.78 8.83 -1.29
N VAL A 25 -13.19 7.76 -1.81
CA VAL A 25 -11.79 7.39 -1.62
C VAL A 25 -11.13 7.22 -2.99
N LEU A 26 -10.10 8.02 -3.25
CA LEU A 26 -9.26 7.91 -4.44
C LEU A 26 -7.82 7.61 -4.01
N ALA A 27 -7.21 6.60 -4.60
CA ALA A 27 -5.85 6.18 -4.28
C ALA A 27 -4.98 6.14 -5.55
N ILE A 28 -3.76 6.63 -5.43
CA ILE A 28 -2.71 6.47 -6.45
C ILE A 28 -1.43 5.98 -5.79
N THR A 29 -0.58 5.30 -6.58
CA THR A 29 0.77 4.91 -6.16
C THR A 29 1.78 5.83 -6.83
N LEU A 30 2.63 6.51 -6.04
CA LEU A 30 3.70 7.32 -6.59
C LEU A 30 4.73 6.41 -7.24
N THR A 31 4.95 6.54 -8.55
CA THR A 31 6.01 5.81 -9.26
C THR A 31 7.38 6.43 -9.02
N SER A 32 8.45 5.70 -9.32
CA SER A 32 9.83 6.21 -9.28
C SER A 32 9.93 7.55 -10.03
N ARG A 33 10.41 8.61 -9.34
CA ARG A 33 10.43 10.02 -9.78
C ARG A 33 9.04 10.61 -10.08
N PRO A 34 8.25 10.93 -9.04
CA PRO A 34 6.98 11.62 -9.22
C PRO A 34 7.20 13.04 -9.74
N THR A 35 6.36 13.47 -10.69
CA THR A 35 6.25 14.86 -11.15
C THR A 35 4.80 15.32 -11.02
N GLU A 36 4.56 16.63 -10.96
CA GLU A 36 3.19 17.16 -10.87
C GLU A 36 2.30 16.65 -12.00
N ARG A 37 2.83 16.66 -13.24
CA ARG A 37 2.15 16.12 -14.42
C ARG A 37 1.76 14.65 -14.25
N ARG A 38 2.68 13.82 -13.73
CA ARG A 38 2.41 12.38 -13.52
C ARG A 38 1.35 12.18 -12.44
N ILE A 39 1.42 12.93 -11.35
CA ILE A 39 0.44 12.84 -10.25
C ILE A 39 -0.95 13.25 -10.75
N TYR A 40 -1.07 14.40 -11.43
CA TYR A 40 -2.36 14.80 -12.01
C TYR A 40 -2.88 13.77 -13.01
N GLY A 41 -2.01 13.24 -13.88
CA GLY A 41 -2.37 12.14 -14.78
C GLY A 41 -2.89 10.91 -14.03
N GLN A 42 -2.17 10.43 -13.02
CA GLN A 42 -2.58 9.28 -12.23
C GLN A 42 -3.93 9.50 -11.53
N LEU A 43 -4.18 10.69 -10.97
CA LEU A 43 -5.47 11.03 -10.36
C LEU A 43 -6.60 11.02 -11.39
N LEU A 44 -6.37 11.62 -12.58
CA LEU A 44 -7.34 11.62 -13.67
C LEU A 44 -7.66 10.19 -14.14
N MET A 45 -6.65 9.36 -14.36
CA MET A 45 -6.84 7.94 -14.73
C MET A 45 -7.58 7.16 -13.65
N ALA A 46 -7.27 7.40 -12.38
CA ALA A 46 -7.94 6.73 -11.27
C ALA A 46 -9.43 7.11 -11.14
N MET A 47 -9.82 8.29 -11.64
CA MET A 47 -11.22 8.72 -11.79
C MET A 47 -11.84 8.32 -13.16
N GLY A 48 -11.16 7.48 -13.94
CA GLY A 48 -11.66 7.03 -15.26
C GLY A 48 -11.57 8.07 -16.38
N ALA A 49 -10.91 9.21 -16.17
CA ALA A 49 -10.78 10.25 -17.18
C ALA A 49 -9.64 9.93 -18.17
N SER A 50 -9.90 10.18 -19.46
CA SER A 50 -8.88 10.09 -20.50
C SER A 50 -7.89 11.26 -20.40
N ILE A 51 -6.60 10.92 -20.44
CA ILE A 51 -5.51 11.90 -20.50
C ILE A 51 -5.17 12.16 -21.97
N ASN A 52 -5.10 13.44 -22.34
CA ASN A 52 -4.46 13.85 -23.58
C ASN A 52 -3.06 14.37 -23.26
N GLU A 53 -2.04 13.78 -23.87
CA GLU A 53 -0.64 14.14 -23.66
C GLU A 53 -0.30 15.59 -24.05
N ARG A 54 -1.16 16.26 -24.82
CA ARG A 54 -0.98 17.66 -25.22
C ARG A 54 -1.44 18.68 -24.18
N LEU A 55 -2.17 18.25 -23.13
CA LEU A 55 -2.64 19.17 -22.10
C LEU A 55 -1.45 19.82 -21.40
N THR A 56 -1.52 21.12 -21.18
CA THR A 56 -0.58 21.87 -20.34
C THR A 56 -0.71 21.44 -18.87
N LEU A 57 0.28 21.77 -18.05
CA LEU A 57 0.22 21.47 -16.61
C LEU A 57 -0.96 22.17 -15.93
N MET A 58 -1.24 23.42 -16.30
CA MET A 58 -2.37 24.19 -15.79
C MET A 58 -3.72 23.53 -16.13
N GLU A 59 -3.89 23.05 -17.36
CA GLU A 59 -5.13 22.36 -17.76
C GLU A 59 -5.30 21.03 -17.01
N LEU A 60 -4.22 20.28 -16.77
CA LEU A 60 -4.24 19.06 -15.97
C LEU A 60 -4.65 19.35 -14.53
N GLU A 61 -4.09 20.40 -13.92
CA GLU A 61 -4.42 20.83 -12.57
C GLU A 61 -5.91 21.18 -12.45
N ILE A 62 -6.39 22.12 -13.27
CA ILE A 62 -7.79 22.58 -13.26
C ILE A 62 -8.73 21.40 -13.43
N ARG A 63 -8.47 20.53 -14.42
CA ARG A 63 -9.31 19.37 -14.69
C ARG A 63 -9.30 18.36 -13.54
N THR A 64 -8.14 18.14 -12.92
CA THR A 64 -8.02 17.23 -11.78
C THR A 64 -8.82 17.75 -10.60
N VAL A 65 -8.63 19.02 -10.23
CA VAL A 65 -9.34 19.64 -9.10
C VAL A 65 -10.85 19.62 -9.31
N LEU A 66 -11.32 19.97 -10.52
CA LEU A 66 -12.75 19.94 -10.84
C LEU A 66 -13.34 18.54 -10.69
N LEU A 67 -12.65 17.52 -11.22
CA LEU A 67 -13.12 16.14 -11.13
C LEU A 67 -13.07 15.60 -9.70
N LEU A 68 -12.04 15.92 -8.92
CA LEU A 68 -11.97 15.54 -7.51
C LEU A 68 -13.15 16.11 -6.72
N LYS A 69 -13.51 17.39 -6.98
CA LYS A 69 -14.66 18.03 -6.34
C LYS A 69 -16.00 17.47 -6.83
N SER A 70 -16.17 17.28 -8.14
CA SER A 70 -17.43 16.77 -8.69
C SER A 70 -17.70 15.33 -8.27
N ASN A 71 -16.65 14.51 -8.12
CA ASN A 71 -16.74 13.15 -7.60
C ASN A 71 -16.82 13.10 -6.07
N ASN A 72 -16.89 14.24 -5.38
CA ASN A 72 -16.97 14.32 -3.92
C ASN A 72 -15.90 13.45 -3.23
N VAL A 73 -14.66 13.55 -3.70
CA VAL A 73 -13.52 12.84 -3.11
C VAL A 73 -13.26 13.43 -1.73
N ARG A 74 -13.29 12.58 -0.70
CA ARG A 74 -13.09 12.98 0.70
C ARG A 74 -11.77 12.48 1.28
N VAL A 75 -11.20 11.43 0.69
CA VAL A 75 -9.90 10.86 1.07
C VAL A 75 -9.05 10.69 -0.18
N LEU A 76 -7.85 11.30 -0.16
CA LEU A 76 -6.80 11.05 -1.14
C LEU A 76 -5.69 10.21 -0.51
N VAL A 77 -5.46 9.04 -1.08
CA VAL A 77 -4.39 8.13 -0.67
C VAL A 77 -3.24 8.20 -1.67
N PHE A 78 -2.05 8.48 -1.17
CA PHE A 78 -0.80 8.40 -1.92
C PHE A 78 0.00 7.24 -1.35
N ASP A 79 0.10 6.16 -2.12
CA ASP A 79 0.91 5.00 -1.78
C ASP A 79 2.34 5.17 -2.28
N GLU A 80 3.29 4.49 -1.64
CA GLU A 80 4.71 4.54 -1.97
C GLU A 80 5.30 5.97 -1.94
N VAL A 81 4.91 6.81 -0.97
CA VAL A 81 5.34 8.22 -0.92
C VAL A 81 6.85 8.40 -0.83
N HIS A 82 7.58 7.40 -0.33
CA HIS A 82 9.04 7.41 -0.30
C HIS A 82 9.67 7.52 -1.70
N ASN A 83 8.93 7.25 -2.78
CA ASN A 83 9.42 7.50 -4.15
C ASN A 83 9.70 8.98 -4.45
N LEU A 84 9.22 9.92 -3.62
CA LEU A 84 9.67 11.31 -3.67
C LEU A 84 11.19 11.44 -3.47
N LEU A 85 11.80 10.55 -2.69
CA LEU A 85 13.23 10.59 -2.34
C LEU A 85 14.13 10.34 -3.55
N ALA A 86 13.59 9.75 -4.63
CA ALA A 86 14.30 9.58 -5.89
C ALA A 86 14.53 10.90 -6.65
N GLY A 87 13.85 11.98 -6.25
CA GLY A 87 14.01 13.33 -6.80
C GLY A 87 14.98 14.19 -5.99
N THR A 88 15.46 15.27 -6.61
CA THR A 88 16.24 16.33 -5.95
C THR A 88 15.44 17.02 -4.84
N PRO A 89 16.08 17.67 -3.86
CA PRO A 89 15.36 18.41 -2.80
C PRO A 89 14.39 19.46 -3.33
N ARG A 90 14.66 20.03 -4.51
CA ARG A 90 13.76 20.97 -5.18
C ARG A 90 12.51 20.26 -5.70
N GLU A 91 12.66 19.12 -6.37
CA GLU A 91 11.54 18.32 -6.87
C GLU A 91 10.69 17.78 -5.72
N GLN A 92 11.31 17.30 -4.64
CA GLN A 92 10.60 16.87 -3.43
C GLN A 92 9.69 17.98 -2.88
N ARG A 93 10.21 19.21 -2.74
CA ARG A 93 9.42 20.36 -2.29
C ARG A 93 8.24 20.66 -3.21
N VAL A 94 8.43 20.59 -4.53
CA VAL A 94 7.35 20.80 -5.50
C VAL A 94 6.23 19.78 -5.27
N ILE A 95 6.57 18.50 -5.10
CA ILE A 95 5.57 17.46 -4.84
C ILE A 95 4.88 17.65 -3.49
N LEU A 96 5.60 17.97 -2.42
CA LEU A 96 4.99 18.23 -1.10
C LEU A 96 4.05 19.44 -1.15
N GLN A 97 4.42 20.49 -1.90
CA GLN A 97 3.56 21.65 -2.14
C GLN A 97 2.30 21.28 -2.90
N LEU A 98 2.40 20.42 -3.92
CA LEU A 98 1.25 19.88 -4.64
C LEU A 98 0.31 19.09 -3.72
N LEU A 99 0.83 18.19 -2.88
CA LEU A 99 0.00 17.42 -1.93
C LEU A 99 -0.74 18.35 -0.97
N ARG A 100 -0.04 19.37 -0.45
CA ARG A 100 -0.63 20.40 0.40
C ARG A 100 -1.69 21.22 -0.33
N TYR A 101 -1.44 21.60 -1.58
CA TYR A 101 -2.39 22.32 -2.42
C TYR A 101 -3.67 21.51 -2.63
N LEU A 102 -3.55 20.24 -3.08
CA LEU A 102 -4.68 19.34 -3.28
C LEU A 102 -5.50 19.21 -2.00
N SER A 103 -4.87 18.88 -0.87
CA SER A 103 -5.57 18.74 0.42
C SER A 103 -6.38 20.00 0.80
N ASN A 104 -5.84 21.20 0.57
CA ASN A 104 -6.56 22.46 0.82
C ASN A 104 -7.72 22.66 -0.15
N GLU A 105 -7.46 22.50 -1.44
CA GLU A 105 -8.36 22.88 -2.51
C GLU A 105 -9.61 21.99 -2.53
N ILE A 106 -9.42 20.68 -2.30
CA ILE A 106 -10.53 19.71 -2.30
C ILE A 106 -11.07 19.45 -0.88
N LYS A 107 -10.45 20.02 0.16
CA LYS A 107 -10.82 19.82 1.58
C LYS A 107 -10.90 18.34 1.97
N ALA A 108 -10.01 17.52 1.42
CA ALA A 108 -9.96 16.09 1.67
C ALA A 108 -8.91 15.73 2.72
N SER A 109 -9.16 14.62 3.40
CA SER A 109 -8.17 13.93 4.22
C SER A 109 -7.07 13.35 3.33
N LEU A 110 -5.83 13.66 3.66
CA LEU A 110 -4.66 13.14 2.97
C LEU A 110 -4.12 11.93 3.74
N VAL A 111 -3.90 10.82 3.05
CA VAL A 111 -3.28 9.61 3.61
C VAL A 111 -2.04 9.30 2.79
N CYS A 112 -0.88 9.29 3.44
CA CYS A 112 0.40 8.97 2.80
C CYS A 112 0.91 7.64 3.35
N LEU A 113 1.21 6.68 2.47
CA LEU A 113 1.75 5.38 2.83
C LEU A 113 3.16 5.23 2.27
N GLY A 114 4.08 4.72 3.08
CA GLY A 114 5.46 4.52 2.69
C GLY A 114 6.32 4.06 3.85
N VAL A 115 7.63 4.04 3.62
CA VAL A 115 8.62 3.68 4.64
C VAL A 115 9.00 4.86 5.53
N SER A 116 9.76 4.60 6.59
CA SER A 116 10.20 5.60 7.57
C SER A 116 10.85 6.84 6.98
N GLU A 117 11.58 6.70 5.89
CA GLU A 117 12.33 7.76 5.22
C GLU A 117 11.39 8.78 4.56
N ALA A 118 10.19 8.35 4.15
CA ALA A 118 9.17 9.27 3.65
C ALA A 118 8.67 10.23 4.73
N ARG A 119 8.60 9.76 5.99
CA ARG A 119 8.19 10.58 7.12
C ARG A 119 9.14 11.77 7.27
N ASP A 120 10.44 11.52 7.19
CA ASP A 120 11.45 12.56 7.40
C ASP A 120 11.42 13.59 6.25
N ALA A 121 11.15 13.16 5.02
CA ALA A 121 10.94 14.08 3.91
C ALA A 121 9.66 14.93 4.05
N ILE A 122 8.54 14.32 4.47
CA ILE A 122 7.29 15.03 4.75
C ILE A 122 7.47 16.04 5.89
N ALA A 123 8.23 15.67 6.93
CA ALA A 123 8.55 16.55 8.06
C ALA A 123 9.29 17.83 7.64
N GLY A 124 9.96 17.82 6.48
CA GLY A 124 10.56 19.00 5.87
C GLY A 124 9.54 20.08 5.47
N ASP A 125 8.27 19.73 5.24
CA ASP A 125 7.17 20.68 5.08
C ASP A 125 6.32 20.75 6.37
N THR A 126 6.60 21.76 7.20
CA THR A 126 5.93 21.94 8.49
C THR A 126 4.42 22.12 8.40
N GLN A 127 3.88 22.59 7.28
CA GLN A 127 2.44 22.76 7.12
C GLN A 127 1.75 21.43 6.80
N LEU A 128 2.40 20.60 5.99
CA LEU A 128 1.91 19.26 5.70
C LEU A 128 2.03 18.34 6.92
N ALA A 129 3.20 18.37 7.58
CA ALA A 129 3.48 17.55 8.76
C ALA A 129 2.49 17.78 9.92
N ARG A 130 1.99 19.00 10.10
CA ARG A 130 0.98 19.33 11.13
C ARG A 130 -0.41 18.75 10.85
N ARG A 131 -0.66 18.29 9.63
CA ARG A 131 -1.96 17.75 9.19
C ARG A 131 -1.96 16.24 9.03
N LEU A 132 -0.78 15.62 9.07
CA LEU A 132 -0.60 14.20 8.89
C LEU A 132 -0.26 13.58 10.24
N ASP A 133 -1.24 12.88 10.81
CA ASP A 133 -1.00 12.03 11.97
C ASP A 133 -0.12 10.85 11.57
N GLN A 134 0.79 10.47 12.46
CA GLN A 134 1.74 9.40 12.19
C GLN A 134 1.22 8.09 12.76
N PHE A 135 1.07 7.10 11.88
CA PHE A 135 0.73 5.74 12.26
C PHE A 135 1.80 4.78 11.73
N VAL A 136 2.49 4.10 12.64
CA VAL A 136 3.55 3.15 12.30
C VAL A 136 2.98 1.75 12.43
N LEU A 137 3.07 0.96 11.35
CA LEU A 137 2.80 -0.47 11.40
C LEU A 137 4.03 -1.18 11.96
N PRO A 138 3.99 -1.71 13.19
CA PRO A 138 5.14 -2.38 13.77
C PRO A 138 5.43 -3.67 13.02
N ARG A 139 6.68 -4.11 13.07
CA ARG A 139 7.04 -5.46 12.66
C ARG A 139 6.41 -6.47 13.61
N TRP A 140 5.95 -7.58 13.06
CA TRP A 140 5.41 -8.68 13.84
C TRP A 140 6.43 -9.25 14.81
N LYS A 141 6.02 -9.37 16.07
CA LYS A 141 6.75 -10.12 17.10
C LYS A 141 6.01 -11.42 17.32
N ALA A 142 6.68 -12.43 17.86
CA ALA A 142 6.04 -13.71 18.16
C ALA A 142 5.17 -13.61 19.43
N ASP A 143 4.10 -12.84 19.33
CA ASP A 143 3.07 -12.60 20.34
C ASP A 143 1.72 -13.22 19.91
N GLU A 144 0.68 -12.95 20.70
CA GLU A 144 -0.67 -13.47 20.47
C GLU A 144 -1.26 -12.99 19.15
N GLU A 145 -1.10 -11.70 18.80
CA GLU A 145 -1.59 -11.15 17.53
C GLU A 145 -0.91 -11.81 16.33
N PHE A 146 0.40 -12.07 16.40
CA PHE A 146 1.10 -12.80 15.34
C PHE A 146 0.65 -14.26 15.24
N GLN A 147 0.41 -14.91 16.38
CA GLN A 147 -0.13 -16.27 16.39
C GLN A 147 -1.52 -16.32 15.72
N GLU A 148 -2.38 -15.35 16.00
CA GLU A 148 -3.69 -15.22 15.34
C GLU A 148 -3.56 -15.01 13.84
N LEU A 149 -2.66 -14.12 13.42
CA LEU A 149 -2.36 -13.90 12.01
C LEU A 149 -1.93 -15.20 11.33
N VAL A 150 -0.90 -15.88 11.86
CA VAL A 150 -0.37 -17.11 11.26
C VAL A 150 -1.45 -18.19 11.22
N THR A 151 -2.24 -18.33 12.28
CA THR A 151 -3.36 -19.28 12.32
C THR A 151 -4.40 -18.97 11.24
N ALA A 152 -4.75 -17.70 11.06
CA ALA A 152 -5.67 -17.29 10.01
C ALA A 152 -5.12 -17.59 8.60
N ILE A 153 -3.82 -17.34 8.38
CA ILE A 153 -3.15 -17.68 7.12
C ILE A 153 -3.22 -19.19 6.88
N LEU A 154 -2.76 -20.00 7.83
CA LEU A 154 -2.75 -21.46 7.72
C LEU A 154 -4.13 -22.04 7.40
N ARG A 155 -5.21 -21.47 7.96
CA ARG A 155 -6.60 -21.89 7.68
C ARG A 155 -7.09 -21.50 6.28
N SER A 156 -6.50 -20.47 5.68
CA SER A 156 -6.84 -20.00 4.33
C SER A 156 -6.03 -20.66 3.22
N LEU A 157 -4.94 -21.36 3.57
CA LEU A 157 -4.16 -22.14 2.62
C LEU A 157 -4.97 -23.34 2.10
N PRO A 158 -4.81 -23.70 0.82
CA PRO A 158 -5.57 -24.79 0.19
C PRO A 158 -4.99 -26.18 0.51
N LEU A 159 -4.68 -26.45 1.79
CA LEU A 159 -4.13 -27.71 2.26
C LEU A 159 -5.25 -28.63 2.77
N ARG A 160 -5.17 -29.93 2.45
CA ARG A 160 -6.22 -30.88 2.86
C ARG A 160 -6.23 -31.19 4.37
N LEU A 161 -5.08 -31.09 5.02
CA LEU A 161 -4.93 -31.40 6.44
C LEU A 161 -4.68 -30.11 7.24
N PRO A 162 -5.22 -30.03 8.49
CA PRO A 162 -5.02 -28.87 9.33
C PRO A 162 -3.54 -28.69 9.65
N SER A 163 -3.07 -27.45 9.54
CA SER A 163 -1.71 -27.05 9.89
C SER A 163 -1.74 -26.26 11.20
N SER A 164 -0.88 -26.63 12.14
CA SER A 164 -0.70 -25.96 13.44
C SER A 164 0.78 -25.87 13.76
N LEU A 165 1.22 -24.73 14.27
CA LEU A 165 2.61 -24.48 14.62
C LEU A 165 2.75 -24.29 16.12
N SER A 166 3.82 -24.86 16.68
CA SER A 166 4.23 -24.60 18.06
C SER A 166 4.68 -23.15 18.25
N SER A 167 4.70 -22.68 19.50
CA SER A 167 5.24 -21.35 19.83
C SER A 167 6.72 -21.21 19.43
N GLN A 168 7.48 -22.31 19.39
CA GLN A 168 8.86 -22.31 18.91
C GLN A 168 8.92 -22.00 17.41
N SER A 169 8.10 -22.67 16.61
CA SER A 169 8.02 -22.44 15.17
C SER A 169 7.50 -21.06 14.83
N LEU A 170 6.53 -20.52 15.59
CA LEU A 170 6.09 -19.14 15.43
C LEU A 170 7.21 -18.13 15.70
N ARG A 171 8.01 -18.34 16.77
CA ARG A 171 9.22 -17.53 17.03
C ARG A 171 10.27 -17.68 15.93
N HIS A 172 10.38 -18.85 15.33
CA HIS A 172 11.31 -19.09 14.23
C HIS A 172 10.84 -18.36 12.96
N LEU A 173 9.57 -18.54 12.59
CA LEU A 173 8.93 -17.89 11.44
C LEU A 173 8.99 -16.37 11.51
N SER A 174 8.69 -15.78 12.69
CA SER A 174 8.82 -14.32 12.90
C SER A 174 10.24 -13.83 12.64
N ARG A 175 11.27 -14.59 13.07
CA ARG A 175 12.68 -14.26 12.79
C ARG A 175 13.06 -14.43 11.32
N LEU A 176 12.64 -15.52 10.68
CA LEU A 176 12.89 -15.77 9.25
C LEU A 176 12.26 -14.67 8.37
N GLY A 177 11.05 -14.26 8.70
CA GLY A 177 10.33 -13.19 8.01
C GLY A 177 10.74 -11.78 8.44
N ASP A 178 11.66 -11.61 9.41
CA ASP A 178 12.04 -10.33 10.00
C ASP A 178 10.83 -9.50 10.49
N GLY A 179 9.76 -10.19 10.92
CA GLY A 179 8.49 -9.58 11.28
C GLY A 179 7.76 -8.86 10.15
N ILE A 180 8.18 -9.02 8.89
CA ILE A 180 7.55 -8.40 7.72
C ILE A 180 6.41 -9.30 7.22
N THR A 181 5.19 -8.75 7.17
CA THR A 181 4.00 -9.48 6.72
C THR A 181 4.23 -10.19 5.38
N ALA A 182 4.73 -9.47 4.36
CA ALA A 182 4.94 -10.05 3.02
C ALA A 182 5.89 -11.24 3.03
N ARG A 183 6.98 -11.19 3.80
CA ARG A 183 7.95 -12.30 3.93
C ARG A 183 7.34 -13.49 4.64
N VAL A 184 6.59 -13.26 5.73
CA VAL A 184 5.88 -14.34 6.46
C VAL A 184 4.89 -15.06 5.54
N PHE A 185 4.09 -14.30 4.77
CA PHE A 185 3.19 -14.88 3.77
C PHE A 185 3.95 -15.65 2.69
N GLY A 186 5.07 -15.11 2.20
CA GLY A 186 5.94 -15.78 1.22
C GLY A 186 6.43 -17.14 1.71
N ILE A 187 7.01 -17.19 2.91
CA ILE A 187 7.50 -18.42 3.54
C ILE A 187 6.37 -19.45 3.67
N LEU A 188 5.21 -19.05 4.20
CA LEU A 188 4.08 -19.97 4.39
C LEU A 188 3.51 -20.48 3.05
N ASN A 189 3.50 -19.64 2.00
CA ASN A 189 3.09 -20.06 0.67
C ASN A 189 4.06 -21.06 0.05
N GLU A 190 5.37 -20.83 0.17
CA GLU A 190 6.39 -21.77 -0.30
C GLU A 190 6.25 -23.13 0.39
N LEU A 191 6.06 -23.14 1.71
CA LEU A 191 5.84 -24.36 2.49
C LEU A 191 4.54 -25.07 2.10
N ALA A 192 3.48 -24.33 1.80
CA ALA A 192 2.23 -24.91 1.32
C ALA A 192 2.40 -25.59 -0.04
N ILE A 193 3.14 -24.95 -0.96
CA ILE A 193 3.46 -25.51 -2.27
C ILE A 193 4.26 -26.80 -2.10
N GLU A 194 5.29 -26.80 -1.26
CA GLU A 194 6.10 -27.99 -0.97
C GLU A 194 5.28 -29.12 -0.36
N ALA A 195 4.39 -28.80 0.60
CA ALA A 195 3.52 -29.79 1.23
C ALA A 195 2.56 -30.45 0.23
N ILE A 196 2.05 -29.70 -0.75
CA ILE A 196 1.21 -30.24 -1.84
C ILE A 196 2.05 -31.12 -2.76
N GLN A 197 3.23 -30.65 -3.18
CA GLN A 197 4.10 -31.38 -4.10
C GLN A 197 4.58 -32.72 -3.52
N ASN A 198 4.86 -32.76 -2.22
CA ASN A 198 5.30 -33.97 -1.52
C ASN A 198 4.14 -34.82 -0.99
N GLY A 199 2.88 -34.39 -1.19
CA GLY A 199 1.68 -35.11 -0.77
C GLY A 199 1.42 -35.12 0.75
N ILE A 200 2.21 -34.37 1.52
CA ILE A 200 2.04 -34.24 2.99
C ILE A 200 0.77 -33.45 3.31
N GLU A 201 0.42 -32.47 2.48
CA GLU A 201 -0.84 -31.71 2.55
C GLU A 201 -1.07 -31.00 3.91
N ARG A 202 0.02 -30.72 4.65
CA ARG A 202 0.06 -29.90 5.88
C ARG A 202 1.44 -29.26 6.06
N ILE A 203 1.47 -28.10 6.72
CA ILE A 203 2.71 -27.47 7.22
C ILE A 203 2.95 -27.94 8.65
N THR A 204 4.16 -28.40 8.94
CA THR A 204 4.58 -28.89 10.26
C THR A 204 5.65 -28.00 10.88
N ASP A 205 5.92 -28.20 12.18
CA ASP A 205 7.05 -27.54 12.85
C ASP A 205 8.37 -27.82 12.13
N ASP A 206 8.62 -29.07 11.74
CA ASP A 206 9.82 -29.46 10.98
C ASP A 206 9.94 -28.70 9.65
N SER A 207 8.81 -28.44 8.97
CA SER A 207 8.78 -27.67 7.72
C SER A 207 9.33 -26.26 7.90
N ILE A 208 9.05 -25.61 9.05
CA ILE A 208 9.56 -24.27 9.38
C ILE A 208 11.06 -24.34 9.70
N GLU A 209 11.50 -25.37 10.42
CA GLU A 209 12.91 -25.53 10.79
C GLU A 209 13.82 -25.87 9.59
N SER A 210 13.30 -26.68 8.66
CA SER A 210 14.00 -27.06 7.44
C SER A 210 13.93 -26.01 6.34
N TRP A 211 13.03 -25.01 6.45
CA TRP A 211 12.85 -24.01 5.41
C TRP A 211 14.17 -23.30 5.10
N ARG A 212 14.44 -23.15 3.80
CA ARG A 212 15.56 -22.38 3.27
C ARG A 212 15.01 -21.49 2.16
N PRO A 213 15.46 -20.24 2.06
CA PRO A 213 15.09 -19.41 0.92
C PRO A 213 15.54 -20.12 -0.35
N ALA A 214 14.62 -20.30 -1.30
CA ALA A 214 15.00 -20.65 -2.65
C ALA A 214 15.87 -19.50 -3.19
N LEU A 215 17.19 -19.72 -3.25
CA LEU A 215 18.24 -18.78 -3.70
C LEU A 215 17.71 -17.52 -4.39
N GLU A 216 17.98 -16.36 -3.77
CA GLU A 216 17.76 -14.98 -4.26
C GLU A 216 17.46 -14.85 -5.76
N LYS A 217 16.18 -14.94 -6.15
CA LYS A 217 15.73 -14.46 -7.47
C LYS A 217 15.54 -12.94 -7.52
N GLU A 218 15.81 -12.24 -6.42
CA GLU A 218 15.64 -10.78 -6.30
C GLU A 218 16.89 -9.97 -6.69
N ALA A 219 18.04 -10.59 -6.92
CA ALA A 219 19.23 -9.89 -7.43
C ALA A 219 19.14 -9.51 -8.94
N ALA A 220 18.02 -9.82 -9.62
CA ALA A 220 17.83 -9.55 -11.04
C ALA A 220 16.97 -8.29 -11.36
N PHE A 221 16.56 -7.52 -10.34
CA PHE A 221 15.77 -6.29 -10.55
C PHE A 221 16.31 -5.05 -9.80
N ALA A 222 17.60 -5.05 -9.45
CA ALA A 222 18.31 -3.84 -9.02
C ALA A 222 18.92 -3.08 -10.20
#